data_AF-A0A919VD95-F1
#
_entry.id   AF-A0A919VD95-F1
#
_cell.length_a   1.000
_cell.length_b   1.000
_cell.length_c   1.000
_cell.angle_alpha   90.00
_cell.angle_beta   90.00
_cell.angle_gamma   90.00
#
_symmetry.space_group_name_H-M   'P 1'
#
loop_
_entity.id
_entity.type
_entity.pdbx_description
1 polymer ?
#
loop_
_entity_poly.entity_id
_entity_poly.type
_entity_poly.pdbx_seq_one_letter_code
_entity_poly.pdbx_strand_id
1 'polypeptide(L)'
;MDFEEVNRYLIEKITAIAVRYDFGEGHDLLGRRMRDVRLKRGRLYALMHGGRGLLLDQTGRLSAAGWADRVDHVTDVAIVGEELDVPAVLLRPDGHVAWAGDDQRDLLTHLPRWFGAAVA
;
A
#
# COMPACT_ATOMS: atom_id res chain seq x y z
N MET A 1 -7.69 -30.76 14.59
CA MET A 1 -7.37 -30.46 13.18
C MET A 1 -6.06 -29.72 13.26
N ASP A 2 -4.95 -30.46 13.21
CA ASP A 2 -3.68 -30.01 13.84
C ASP A 2 -2.69 -29.44 12.81
N PHE A 3 -3.21 -29.00 11.66
CA PHE A 3 -2.42 -28.37 10.61
C PHE A 3 -2.58 -26.86 10.72
N GLU A 4 -1.57 -26.20 11.28
CA GLU A 4 -1.56 -24.74 11.47
C GLU A 4 -1.80 -23.98 10.16
N GLU A 5 -1.26 -24.48 9.05
CA GLU A 5 -1.45 -23.87 7.72
C GLU A 5 -2.91 -23.92 7.25
N VAL A 6 -3.59 -25.05 7.46
CA VAL A 6 -5.02 -25.19 7.12
C VAL A 6 -5.86 -24.28 8.01
N ASN A 7 -5.55 -24.23 9.30
CA ASN A 7 -6.22 -23.31 10.23
C ASN A 7 -6.06 -21.86 9.77
N ARG A 8 -4.83 -21.42 9.48
CA ARG A 8 -4.56 -20.06 8.96
C ARG A 8 -5.33 -19.79 7.67
N TYR A 9 -5.27 -20.69 6.69
CA TYR A 9 -5.96 -20.52 5.42
C TYR A 9 -7.48 -20.34 5.59
N LEU A 10 -8.09 -21.17 6.44
CA LEU A 10 -9.54 -21.09 6.71
C LEU A 10 -9.91 -19.80 7.43
N ILE A 11 -9.16 -19.40 8.47
CA ILE A 11 -9.38 -18.15 9.18
C ILE A 11 -9.18 -16.94 8.25
N GLU A 12 -8.15 -16.93 7.42
CA GLU A 12 -7.88 -15.85 6.46
C GLU A 12 -9.00 -15.70 5.43
N LYS A 13 -9.54 -16.83 4.95
CA LYS A 13 -10.68 -16.86 4.03
C LYS A 13 -11.94 -16.33 4.69
N ILE A 14 -12.26 -16.78 5.91
CA ILE A 14 -13.48 -16.39 6.63
C ILE A 14 -13.45 -14.91 7.03
N THR A 15 -12.30 -14.42 7.50
CA THR A 15 -12.13 -13.02 7.91
C THR A 15 -11.88 -12.06 6.75
N ALA A 16 -11.83 -12.58 5.52
CA ALA A 16 -11.57 -11.84 4.28
C ALA A 16 -10.25 -11.06 4.26
N ILE A 17 -9.31 -11.35 5.16
CA ILE A 17 -8.04 -10.62 5.23
C ILE A 17 -7.07 -10.97 4.11
N ALA A 18 -7.25 -12.13 3.46
CA ALA A 18 -6.45 -12.58 2.33
C ALA A 18 -7.07 -12.24 0.97
N VAL A 19 -8.11 -11.39 0.92
CA VAL A 19 -8.67 -10.91 -0.35
C VAL A 19 -7.58 -10.19 -1.15
N ARG A 20 -7.47 -10.57 -2.42
CA ARG A 20 -6.56 -9.96 -3.40
C ARG A 20 -7.35 -9.65 -4.66
N TYR A 21 -7.32 -8.40 -5.08
CA TYR A 21 -7.83 -7.99 -6.38
C TYR A 21 -6.80 -8.29 -7.47
N ASP A 22 -7.29 -8.63 -8.66
CA ASP A 22 -6.45 -8.76 -9.83
C ASP A 22 -6.18 -7.37 -10.44
N PHE A 23 -4.98 -6.85 -10.19
CA PHE A 23 -4.51 -5.58 -10.78
C PHE A 23 -3.50 -5.80 -11.91
N GLY A 24 -3.26 -7.07 -12.30
CA GLY A 24 -2.23 -7.48 -13.24
C GLY A 24 -0.98 -8.06 -12.58
N GLU A 25 0.07 -8.23 -13.37
CA GLU A 25 1.37 -8.73 -12.92
C GLU A 25 2.11 -7.69 -12.08
N GLY A 26 2.96 -8.15 -11.15
CA GLY A 26 3.76 -7.29 -10.29
C GLY A 26 4.06 -7.94 -8.94
N HIS A 27 4.35 -7.09 -7.94
CA HIS A 27 4.70 -7.52 -6.60
C HIS A 27 3.60 -8.37 -5.92
N ASP A 28 3.96 -9.28 -5.01
CA ASP A 28 2.99 -10.15 -4.29
C ASP A 28 1.98 -9.40 -3.43
N LEU A 29 2.33 -8.18 -3.02
CA LEU A 29 1.46 -7.26 -2.29
C LEU A 29 0.39 -6.63 -3.20
N LEU A 30 0.61 -6.59 -4.52
CA LEU A 30 -0.27 -5.92 -5.47
C LEU A 30 -1.68 -6.52 -5.38
N GLY A 31 -2.66 -5.65 -5.18
CA GLY A 31 -4.07 -6.02 -5.03
C GLY A 31 -4.45 -6.57 -3.66
N ARG A 32 -3.51 -6.79 -2.73
CA ARG A 32 -3.82 -7.16 -1.34
C ARG A 32 -4.10 -5.91 -0.50
N ARG A 33 -4.87 -6.08 0.57
CA ARG A 33 -4.98 -5.03 1.59
C ARG A 33 -3.69 -4.90 2.40
N MET A 34 -3.31 -3.67 2.70
CA MET A 34 -2.21 -3.40 3.62
C MET A 34 -2.66 -3.63 5.06
N ARG A 35 -1.83 -4.31 5.86
CA ARG A 35 -2.07 -4.46 7.31
C ARG A 35 -1.73 -3.16 8.02
N ASP A 36 -2.28 -2.96 9.22
CA ASP A 36 -1.89 -1.82 10.04
C ASP A 36 -0.44 -1.99 10.52
N VAL A 37 0.48 -1.24 9.91
CA VAL A 37 1.91 -1.27 10.25
C VAL A 37 2.26 -0.10 11.15
N ARG A 38 3.25 -0.31 12.01
CA ARG A 38 3.80 0.76 12.85
C ARG A 38 4.73 1.63 12.01
N LEU A 39 4.46 2.92 12.01
CA LEU A 39 5.31 3.94 11.40
C LEU A 39 6.15 4.59 12.51
N LYS A 40 7.15 5.40 12.14
CA LYS A 40 7.89 6.20 13.15
C LYS A 40 6.96 7.10 13.95
N ARG A 41 5.92 7.63 13.30
CA ARG A 41 4.92 8.51 13.89
C ARG A 41 3.53 7.89 13.76
N GLY A 42 3.19 7.02 14.70
CA GLY A 42 1.85 6.43 14.79
C GLY A 42 1.67 5.16 13.96
N ARG A 43 0.49 4.99 13.39
CA ARG A 43 0.06 3.77 12.68
C ARG A 43 -0.54 4.10 11.33
N LEU A 44 -0.40 3.18 10.37
CA LEU A 44 -0.90 3.36 9.00
C LEU A 44 -2.38 3.74 8.98
N TYR A 45 -3.23 3.01 9.69
CA TYR A 45 -4.68 3.23 9.62
C TYR A 45 -5.11 4.59 10.16
N ALA A 46 -4.30 5.22 11.02
CA ALA A 46 -4.56 6.58 11.48
C ALA A 46 -4.40 7.63 10.37
N LEU A 47 -3.55 7.36 9.37
CA LEU A 47 -3.34 8.24 8.21
C LEU A 47 -4.45 8.08 7.16
N MET A 48 -5.22 6.99 7.22
CA MET A 48 -6.22 6.65 6.21
C MET A 48 -7.62 7.22 6.50
N HIS A 49 -7.81 7.89 7.64
CA HIS A 49 -9.11 8.47 8.01
C HIS A 49 -9.61 9.55 7.03
N GLY A 50 -8.71 10.18 6.28
CA GLY A 50 -9.07 11.15 5.25
C GLY A 50 -9.66 10.55 3.98
N GLY A 51 -9.64 9.22 3.81
CA GLY A 51 -10.14 8.55 2.60
C GLY A 51 -9.39 8.92 1.33
N ARG A 52 -8.13 9.34 1.45
CA ARG A 52 -7.24 9.67 0.32
C ARG A 52 -6.33 8.50 -0.03
N GLY A 53 -5.74 8.55 -1.23
CA GLY A 53 -4.63 7.65 -1.56
C GLY A 53 -3.42 7.94 -0.68
N LEU A 54 -2.56 6.95 -0.51
CA LEU A 54 -1.37 7.10 0.32
C LEU A 54 -0.14 6.49 -0.37
N LEU A 55 0.90 7.29 -0.57
CA LEU A 55 2.22 6.82 -0.98
C LEU A 55 3.10 6.71 0.27
N LEU A 56 3.35 5.47 0.71
CA LEU A 56 4.33 5.19 1.76
C LEU A 56 5.68 4.96 1.10
N ASP A 57 6.64 5.85 1.35
CA ASP A 57 7.96 5.81 0.72
C ASP A 57 9.05 5.72 1.79
N GLN A 58 9.72 4.57 1.88
CA GLN A 58 10.86 4.39 2.80
C GLN A 58 12.16 4.96 2.24
N THR A 59 12.21 5.25 0.93
CA THR A 59 13.41 5.74 0.24
C THR A 59 13.55 7.25 0.31
N GLY A 60 12.43 7.97 0.42
CA GLY A 60 12.36 9.42 0.35
C GLY A 60 12.69 10.00 -1.04
N ARG A 61 12.75 9.15 -2.08
CA ARG A 61 13.13 9.53 -3.45
C ARG A 61 11.93 9.66 -4.37
N LEU A 62 10.75 9.20 -3.96
CA LEU A 62 9.56 9.21 -4.79
C LEU A 62 8.76 10.49 -4.59
N SER A 63 7.87 10.78 -5.54
CA SER A 63 6.99 11.93 -5.53
C SER A 63 5.66 11.61 -6.21
N ALA A 64 4.58 12.04 -5.58
CA ALA A 64 3.23 12.07 -6.15
C ALA A 64 2.84 13.49 -6.62
N ALA A 65 3.83 14.32 -7.00
CA ALA A 65 3.57 15.66 -7.54
C ALA A 65 2.58 15.60 -8.72
N GLY A 66 1.56 16.46 -8.68
CA GLY A 66 0.42 16.44 -9.60
C GLY A 66 -0.78 15.61 -9.13
N TRP A 67 -0.64 14.85 -8.04
CA TRP A 67 -1.73 14.12 -7.38
C TRP A 67 -1.84 14.45 -5.89
N ALA A 68 -1.12 15.46 -5.40
CA ALA A 68 -1.09 15.82 -3.98
C ALA A 68 -2.47 16.23 -3.41
N ASP A 69 -3.43 16.56 -4.29
CA ASP A 69 -4.82 16.81 -3.93
C ASP A 69 -5.60 15.52 -3.56
N ARG A 70 -5.13 14.36 -4.02
CA ARG A 70 -5.77 13.04 -3.88
C ARG A 70 -4.90 11.98 -3.19
N VAL A 71 -3.58 12.17 -3.19
CA VAL A 71 -2.59 11.22 -2.68
C VAL A 71 -1.70 11.91 -1.67
N ASP A 72 -1.77 11.47 -0.42
CA ASP A 72 -0.86 11.89 0.63
C ASP A 72 0.48 11.15 0.48
N HIS A 73 1.59 11.85 0.66
CA HIS A 73 2.93 11.27 0.59
C HIS A 73 3.57 11.23 1.98
N VAL A 74 3.98 10.04 2.42
CA VAL A 74 4.55 9.78 3.73
C VAL A 74 5.95 9.20 3.56
N THR A 75 6.97 9.98 3.88
CA THR A 75 8.38 9.60 3.76
C THR A 75 9.03 9.18 5.08
N ASP A 76 8.42 9.51 6.22
CA ASP A 76 8.96 9.18 7.55
C ASP A 76 8.55 7.77 7.99
N VAL A 77 8.82 6.80 7.13
CA VAL A 77 8.43 5.40 7.28
C VAL A 77 9.69 4.61 7.68
N ALA A 78 9.94 4.45 8.98
CA ALA A 78 10.67 3.27 9.44
C ALA A 78 9.62 2.32 9.99
N ILE A 79 9.38 1.25 9.25
CA ILE A 79 8.48 0.22 9.70
C ILE A 79 9.21 -0.61 10.75
N VAL A 80 8.67 -0.57 11.96
CA VAL A 80 9.31 -1.20 13.12
C VAL A 80 9.16 -2.71 12.99
N GLY A 81 10.26 -3.40 12.69
CA GLY A 81 10.32 -4.85 12.61
C GLY A 81 9.82 -5.42 11.28
N GLU A 82 10.56 -5.21 10.20
CA GLU A 82 10.43 -5.88 8.88
C GLU A 82 8.98 -6.05 8.34
N GLU A 83 8.02 -5.21 8.78
CA GLU A 83 6.60 -5.42 8.42
C GLU A 83 6.28 -5.05 6.96
N LEU A 84 7.22 -4.40 6.28
CA LEU A 84 7.14 -4.05 4.86
C LEU A 84 8.51 -4.22 4.20
N ASP A 85 8.63 -5.29 3.42
CA ASP A 85 9.84 -5.69 2.70
C ASP A 85 9.96 -5.03 1.31
N VAL A 86 9.30 -3.89 1.10
CA VAL A 86 9.35 -3.15 -0.17
C VAL A 86 9.72 -1.69 0.04
N PRO A 87 10.47 -1.08 -0.88
CA PRO A 87 10.96 0.29 -0.68
C PRO A 87 9.84 1.33 -0.59
N ALA A 88 8.76 1.16 -1.37
CA ALA A 88 7.58 1.99 -1.29
C ALA A 88 6.32 1.24 -1.74
N VAL A 89 5.16 1.72 -1.29
CA VAL A 89 3.83 1.25 -1.73
C VAL A 89 2.89 2.41 -1.97
N LEU A 90 2.09 2.28 -3.03
CA LEU A 90 0.94 3.14 -3.30
C LEU A 90 -0.32 2.42 -2.86
N LEU A 91 -1.07 3.03 -1.94
CA LEU A 91 -2.33 2.52 -1.41
C LEU A 91 -3.49 3.32 -1.99
N ARG A 92 -4.55 2.59 -2.36
CA ARG A 92 -5.87 3.14 -2.63
C ARG A 92 -6.53 3.62 -1.33
N PRO A 93 -7.57 4.46 -1.41
CA PRO A 93 -8.37 4.87 -0.25
C PRO A 93 -8.94 3.73 0.59
N ASP A 94 -9.12 2.55 0.00
CA ASP A 94 -9.61 1.33 0.66
C ASP A 94 -8.49 0.48 1.30
N GLY A 95 -7.24 0.94 1.24
CA GLY A 95 -6.07 0.27 1.81
C GLY A 95 -5.48 -0.83 0.95
N HIS A 96 -5.98 -1.06 -0.27
CA HIS A 96 -5.37 -2.03 -1.18
C HIS A 96 -4.16 -1.43 -1.90
N VAL A 97 -3.13 -2.25 -2.06
CA VAL A 97 -1.89 -1.87 -2.74
C VAL A 97 -2.15 -1.80 -4.24
N ALA A 98 -2.01 -0.60 -4.80
CA ALA A 98 -2.12 -0.29 -6.22
C ALA A 98 -0.78 -0.40 -6.96
N TRP A 99 0.34 -0.28 -6.25
CA TRP A 99 1.70 -0.40 -6.77
C TRP A 99 2.69 -0.60 -5.61
N ALA A 100 3.82 -1.27 -5.87
CA ALA A 100 4.93 -1.43 -4.94
C ALA A 100 6.26 -1.48 -5.70
N GLY A 101 7.26 -0.73 -5.24
CA GLY A 101 8.56 -0.61 -5.91
C GLY A 101 9.38 0.60 -5.44
N ASP A 102 10.39 1.00 -6.21
CA ASP A 102 11.24 2.18 -5.93
C ASP A 102 11.53 3.05 -7.15
N ASP A 103 10.98 2.74 -8.32
CA ASP A 103 11.17 3.53 -9.55
C ASP A 103 10.10 4.61 -9.72
N GLN A 104 10.53 5.86 -9.83
CA GLN A 104 9.63 7.01 -9.99
C GLN A 104 8.86 6.98 -11.32
N ARG A 105 9.46 6.47 -12.40
CA ARG A 105 8.80 6.47 -13.71
C ARG A 105 7.68 5.42 -13.72
N ASP A 106 7.94 4.27 -13.11
CA ASP A 106 6.95 3.22 -12.91
C ASP A 106 5.82 3.66 -11.97
N LEU A 107 6.12 4.40 -10.89
CA LEU A 107 5.08 5.02 -10.08
C LEU A 107 4.18 5.95 -10.92
N LEU A 108 4.75 6.76 -11.82
CA LEU A 108 4.01 7.67 -12.70
C LEU A 108 3.15 6.96 -13.75
N THR A 109 3.43 5.69 -14.10
CA THR A 109 2.54 4.91 -14.98
C THR A 109 1.32 4.37 -14.22
N HIS A 110 1.46 4.14 -12.91
CA HIS A 110 0.40 3.57 -12.07
C HIS A 110 -0.52 4.62 -11.43
N LEU A 111 0.00 5.82 -11.09
CA LEU A 111 -0.80 6.91 -10.51
C LEU A 111 -2.05 7.25 -11.35
N PRO A 112 -1.96 7.44 -12.68
CA PRO A 112 -3.14 7.79 -13.48
C PRO A 112 -4.23 6.73 -13.50
N ARG A 113 -3.86 5.45 -13.42
CA ARG A 113 -4.79 4.32 -13.46
C ARG A 113 -5.77 4.35 -12.28
N TRP A 114 -5.31 4.79 -11.12
CA TRP A 114 -6.09 4.76 -9.88
C TRP A 114 -6.57 6.14 -9.42
N PHE A 115 -5.81 7.19 -9.74
CA PHE A 115 -6.06 8.54 -9.24
C PHE A 115 -6.38 9.55 -10.35
N GLY A 116 -6.45 9.13 -11.61
CA GLY A 116 -6.80 10.00 -12.75
C GLY A 116 -5.64 10.90 -13.21
N ALA A 117 -5.93 11.88 -14.07
CA ALA A 117 -4.88 12.77 -14.58
C ALA A 117 -4.23 13.64 -13.48
N ALA A 118 -2.96 13.98 -13.66
CA ALA A 118 -2.28 14.96 -12.82
C ALA A 118 -2.91 16.35 -12.99
N VAL A 119 -2.94 17.11 -11.89
CA VAL A 119 -3.31 18.53 -11.86
C VAL A 119 -2.06 19.37 -11.66
N ALA A 120 -2.03 20.57 -12.25
CA ALA A 120 -0.92 21.51 -12.16
C ALA A 120 -0.87 22.24 -10.81
#